data_AF-A0AAP0CRP5-F1
#
_entry.id   AF-A0AAP0CRP5-F1
#
_cell.length_a   1.000
_cell.length_b   1.000
_cell.length_c   1.000
_cell.angle_alpha   90.00
_cell.angle_beta   90.00
_cell.angle_gamma   90.00
#
_symmetry.space_group_name_H-M   'P 1'
#
loop_
_entity.id
_entity.type
_entity.pdbx_description
1 polymer ?
#
loop_
_entity_poly.entity_id
_entity_poly.type
_entity_poly.pdbx_seq_one_letter_code
_entity_poly.pdbx_strand_id
1 'polypeptide(L)'
;MATQEEIEHISSDEPQGGRGQKRKTTRVAKKLVKKKQIGKEDATGSKWWQYYEKYIDEETNLRRARCKYCPQTLAGESYTNGTSGLKRHAQACEHNPDFKMKDQAKIQLTKNDGDEGGPSEIKTWKFSAESTRKAIAKKIILDELPFSSVEHEGFKNLMETVCPNFKVPSRHTIARDCGELFLEEKAVLKSFFGNSKTRVCLTTDTWTSIQRINYMCLTAHFIDENWVYHKRIINFKPIHSHKGDAIGRSLQKCLEEWDINNVLTITTDNASSNDTAMTYLEVI
;
A
#
# COMPACT_ATOMS: atom_id res chain seq x y z
N MET A 1 -14.64 46.83 -30.32
CA MET A 1 -15.62 46.43 -31.36
C MET A 1 -16.13 45.06 -31.00
N ALA A 2 -17.44 44.97 -30.76
CA ALA A 2 -18.21 43.76 -30.47
C ALA A 2 -18.11 42.75 -31.63
N THR A 3 -18.32 41.45 -31.41
CA THR A 3 -19.64 40.79 -31.27
C THR A 3 -19.40 39.39 -30.63
N GLN A 4 -20.09 38.96 -29.55
CA GLN A 4 -21.44 38.33 -29.48
C GLN A 4 -21.63 37.25 -30.56
N GLU A 5 -22.15 36.04 -30.35
CA GLU A 5 -22.90 35.30 -29.32
C GLU A 5 -22.73 33.80 -29.74
N GLU A 6 -22.89 32.79 -28.90
CA GLU A 6 -24.19 32.22 -28.56
C GLU A 6 -24.13 31.38 -27.27
N ILE A 7 -25.17 31.59 -26.48
CA ILE A 7 -25.62 30.86 -25.31
C ILE A 7 -26.66 29.86 -25.80
N GLU A 8 -26.60 28.60 -25.37
CA GLU A 8 -27.82 27.79 -25.25
C GLU A 8 -28.09 27.42 -23.80
N HIS A 9 -29.18 28.01 -23.33
CA HIS A 9 -29.97 27.67 -22.15
C HIS A 9 -30.67 26.33 -22.39
N ILE A 10 -30.62 25.41 -21.42
CA ILE A 10 -31.73 24.47 -21.21
C ILE A 10 -32.14 24.53 -19.73
N SER A 11 -33.44 24.73 -19.57
CA SER A 11 -34.20 25.06 -18.38
C SER A 11 -34.49 23.87 -17.46
N SER A 12 -34.86 24.23 -16.24
CA SER A 12 -35.63 23.48 -15.24
C SER A 12 -36.81 22.69 -15.83
N ASP A 13 -37.10 21.53 -15.23
CA ASP A 13 -38.47 21.07 -14.89
C ASP A 13 -38.45 19.77 -14.03
N GLU A 14 -38.79 19.90 -12.74
CA GLU A 14 -39.66 18.95 -12.02
C GLU A 14 -41.11 19.53 -12.12
N PRO A 15 -42.23 18.83 -11.79
CA PRO A 15 -42.39 17.49 -11.20
C PRO A 15 -43.48 16.62 -11.90
N GLN A 16 -43.66 15.35 -11.50
CA GLN A 16 -44.96 14.76 -11.11
C GLN A 16 -44.94 13.21 -10.97
N GLY A 17 -45.27 12.73 -9.77
CA GLY A 17 -46.42 11.83 -9.57
C GLY A 17 -46.40 10.42 -10.19
N GLY A 18 -45.57 9.51 -9.66
CA GLY A 18 -45.62 8.08 -9.96
C GLY A 18 -46.37 7.27 -8.90
N ARG A 19 -47.55 6.78 -9.25
CA ARG A 19 -48.54 6.01 -8.46
C ARG A 19 -47.95 4.94 -7.53
N GLY A 20 -48.36 5.01 -6.26
CA GLY A 20 -48.20 3.95 -5.28
C GLY A 20 -48.93 2.66 -5.69
N GLN A 21 -48.18 1.58 -5.86
CA GLN A 21 -48.76 0.23 -5.82
C GLN A 21 -49.03 -0.14 -4.36
N LYS A 22 -50.31 -0.11 -3.98
CA LYS A 22 -50.81 -0.74 -2.76
C LYS A 22 -50.49 -2.24 -2.83
N ARG A 23 -49.37 -2.67 -2.23
CA ARG A 23 -49.16 -4.08 -1.88
C ARG A 23 -50.23 -4.44 -0.84
N LYS A 24 -51.20 -5.26 -1.27
CA LYS A 24 -52.20 -5.88 -0.41
C LYS A 24 -51.47 -6.58 0.75
N THR A 25 -51.60 -6.02 1.94
CA THR A 25 -51.18 -6.66 3.18
C THR A 25 -52.17 -7.76 3.49
N THR A 26 -51.93 -8.95 2.95
CA THR A 26 -52.60 -10.17 3.42
C THR A 26 -52.10 -10.44 4.83
N ARG A 27 -52.92 -10.07 5.81
CA ARG A 27 -52.68 -10.25 7.23
C ARG A 27 -52.74 -11.75 7.55
N VAL A 28 -51.62 -12.45 7.38
CA VAL A 28 -51.46 -13.83 7.87
C VAL A 28 -51.47 -13.76 9.40
N ALA A 29 -52.53 -14.29 9.99
CA ALA A 29 -52.67 -14.40 11.44
C ALA A 29 -51.51 -15.26 11.99
N LYS A 30 -50.59 -14.64 12.73
CA LYS A 30 -49.57 -15.36 13.49
C LYS A 30 -50.27 -16.06 14.67
N LYS A 31 -50.32 -17.39 14.64
CA LYS A 31 -50.69 -18.20 15.80
C LYS A 31 -49.75 -17.84 16.96
N LEU A 32 -50.33 -17.37 18.06
CA LEU A 32 -49.65 -17.19 19.34
C LEU A 32 -49.38 -18.57 19.93
N VAL A 33 -48.16 -19.08 19.75
CA VAL A 33 -47.67 -20.26 20.48
C VAL A 33 -47.48 -19.85 21.94
N LYS A 34 -48.19 -20.56 22.85
CA LYS A 34 -48.03 -20.40 24.30
C LYS A 34 -46.61 -20.82 24.70
N LYS A 35 -46.07 -20.21 25.77
CA LYS A 35 -44.65 -20.35 26.14
C LYS A 35 -44.53 -20.54 27.63
N LYS A 36 -43.78 -21.57 28.03
CA LYS A 36 -43.37 -21.79 29.42
C LYS A 36 -41.99 -21.17 29.67
N GLN A 37 -41.89 -20.20 30.58
CA GLN A 37 -40.61 -19.63 31.02
C GLN A 37 -39.92 -20.60 31.99
N ILE A 38 -38.59 -20.74 31.88
CA ILE A 38 -37.77 -21.50 32.82
C ILE A 38 -37.12 -20.50 33.80
N GLY A 39 -37.20 -20.79 35.10
CA GLY A 39 -36.53 -20.02 36.15
C GLY A 39 -35.00 -20.07 36.07
N LYS A 40 -34.35 -19.04 36.65
CA LYS A 40 -32.89 -18.89 36.89
C LYS A 40 -32.28 -20.15 37.53
N GLU A 41 -31.03 -20.58 37.34
CA GLU A 41 -29.81 -20.10 36.67
C GLU A 41 -28.85 -21.32 36.57
N ASP A 42 -28.11 -21.48 35.47
CA ASP A 42 -26.85 -22.26 35.46
C ASP A 42 -25.73 -21.28 35.07
N ALA A 43 -24.80 -21.04 35.99
CA ALA A 43 -23.78 -19.98 35.94
C ALA A 43 -22.58 -20.27 35.01
N THR A 44 -22.74 -21.12 33.99
CA THR A 44 -21.66 -21.54 33.05
C THR A 44 -21.97 -21.22 31.59
N GLY A 45 -22.72 -20.15 31.34
CA GLY A 45 -23.08 -19.70 29.98
C GLY A 45 -22.07 -18.75 29.36
N SER A 46 -21.71 -18.98 28.09
CA SER A 46 -20.99 -18.01 27.25
C SER A 46 -21.58 -16.58 27.31
N LYS A 47 -20.73 -15.54 27.29
CA LYS A 47 -21.12 -14.12 27.33
C LYS A 47 -22.23 -13.73 26.34
N TRP A 48 -22.31 -14.41 25.20
CA TRP A 48 -23.31 -14.14 24.16
C TRP A 48 -24.75 -14.35 24.62
N TRP A 49 -24.99 -15.13 25.68
CA TRP A 49 -26.33 -15.34 26.23
C TRP A 49 -26.98 -14.08 26.80
N GLN A 50 -26.21 -13.02 27.08
CA GLN A 50 -26.77 -11.74 27.56
C GLN A 50 -27.77 -11.11 26.59
N TYR A 51 -27.64 -11.39 25.28
CA TYR A 51 -28.52 -10.84 24.23
C TYR A 51 -29.75 -11.71 23.93
N TYR A 52 -29.95 -12.82 24.65
CA TYR A 52 -30.98 -13.81 24.33
C TYR A 52 -31.82 -14.23 25.54
N GLU A 53 -33.05 -14.65 25.26
CA GLU A 53 -33.94 -15.33 26.21
C GLU A 53 -34.00 -16.82 25.88
N LYS A 54 -33.78 -17.67 26.89
CA LYS A 54 -33.90 -19.12 26.78
C LYS A 54 -35.37 -19.52 26.90
N TYR A 55 -35.84 -20.39 26.01
CA TYR A 55 -37.17 -21.02 26.12
C TYR A 55 -37.14 -22.44 25.58
N ILE A 56 -38.09 -23.27 26.02
CA ILE A 56 -38.35 -24.58 25.40
C ILE A 56 -39.47 -24.38 24.39
N ASP A 57 -39.23 -24.86 23.18
CA ASP A 57 -40.22 -24.88 22.12
C ASP A 57 -41.22 -26.02 22.39
N GLU A 58 -42.50 -25.71 22.55
CA GLU A 58 -43.52 -26.69 22.94
C GLU A 58 -43.77 -27.75 21.85
N GLU A 59 -43.47 -27.46 20.58
CA GLU A 59 -43.68 -28.39 19.47
C GLU A 59 -42.52 -29.39 19.31
N THR A 60 -41.29 -28.95 19.56
CA THR A 60 -40.08 -29.78 19.37
C THR A 60 -39.49 -30.26 20.68
N ASN A 61 -39.94 -29.71 21.81
CA ASN A 61 -39.38 -29.91 23.15
C ASN A 61 -37.88 -29.58 23.25
N LEU A 62 -37.35 -28.80 22.30
CA LEU A 62 -35.95 -28.41 22.24
C LEU A 62 -35.71 -27.02 22.85
N ARG A 63 -34.53 -26.84 23.43
CA ARG A 63 -34.08 -25.54 23.94
C ARG A 63 -33.72 -24.60 22.79
N ARG A 64 -34.31 -23.41 22.80
CA ARG A 64 -34.07 -22.34 21.82
C ARG A 64 -33.70 -21.03 22.50
N ALA A 65 -33.03 -20.17 21.73
CA ALA A 65 -32.61 -18.84 22.13
C ALA A 65 -33.35 -17.79 21.29
N ARG A 66 -34.19 -16.96 21.91
CA ARG A 66 -34.83 -15.82 21.24
C ARG A 66 -33.96 -14.59 21.40
N CYS A 67 -33.69 -13.87 20.32
CA CYS A 67 -33.01 -12.57 20.41
C CYS A 67 -33.91 -11.56 21.13
N LYS A 68 -33.35 -10.77 22.07
CA LYS A 68 -34.10 -9.73 22.79
C LYS A 68 -34.50 -8.54 21.91
N TYR A 69 -33.79 -8.34 20.81
CA TYR A 69 -33.91 -7.14 19.98
C TYR A 69 -34.56 -7.38 18.62
N CYS A 70 -34.67 -8.64 18.19
CA CYS A 70 -35.28 -8.97 16.92
C CYS A 70 -36.10 -10.27 17.03
N PRO A 71 -37.03 -10.54 16.09
CA PRO A 71 -37.92 -11.70 16.18
C PRO A 71 -37.23 -13.06 15.91
N GLN A 72 -35.90 -13.10 15.70
CA GLN A 72 -35.17 -14.32 15.36
C GLN A 72 -35.04 -15.27 16.55
N THR A 73 -35.13 -16.57 16.24
CA THR A 73 -34.99 -17.66 17.21
C THR A 73 -33.95 -18.66 16.73
N LEU A 74 -32.94 -18.89 17.56
CA LEU A 74 -31.79 -19.74 17.27
C LEU A 74 -31.90 -21.05 18.05
N ALA A 75 -31.23 -22.09 17.56
CA ALA A 75 -31.02 -23.30 18.34
C ALA A 75 -30.09 -22.99 19.53
N GLY A 76 -30.43 -23.51 20.71
CA GLY A 76 -29.75 -23.18 21.97
C GLY A 76 -29.51 -24.39 22.86
N GLU A 77 -29.52 -25.59 22.28
CA GLU A 77 -29.36 -26.84 22.99
C GLU A 77 -27.90 -27.08 23.38
N SER A 78 -27.69 -27.34 24.68
CA SER A 78 -26.36 -27.28 25.31
C SER A 78 -25.37 -28.32 24.78
N TYR A 79 -25.84 -29.46 24.26
CA TYR A 79 -24.97 -30.56 23.81
C TYR A 79 -24.75 -30.59 22.30
N THR A 80 -25.72 -30.11 21.52
CA THR A 80 -25.72 -30.20 20.05
C THR A 80 -25.31 -28.88 19.38
N ASN A 81 -25.52 -27.75 20.06
CA ASN A 81 -25.33 -26.42 19.49
C ASN A 81 -24.32 -25.60 20.30
N GLY A 82 -23.16 -25.34 19.69
CA GLY A 82 -22.19 -24.38 20.22
C GLY A 82 -22.71 -22.93 20.20
N THR A 83 -22.00 -22.02 20.86
CA THR A 83 -22.41 -20.61 21.00
C THR A 83 -22.11 -19.75 19.76
N SER A 84 -21.54 -20.35 18.72
CA SER A 84 -21.17 -19.69 17.45
C SER A 84 -22.38 -19.07 16.74
N GLY A 85 -23.54 -19.73 16.78
CA GLY A 85 -24.79 -19.20 16.21
C GLY A 85 -25.25 -17.93 16.92
N LEU A 86 -25.20 -17.95 18.27
CA LEU A 86 -25.55 -16.80 19.11
C LEU A 86 -24.55 -15.65 18.92
N LYS A 87 -23.25 -15.94 18.80
CA LYS A 87 -22.23 -14.92 18.50
C LYS A 87 -22.50 -14.25 17.16
N ARG A 88 -22.68 -15.04 16.10
CA ARG A 88 -22.85 -14.54 14.74
C ARG A 88 -24.07 -13.64 14.62
N HIS A 89 -25.20 -14.07 15.19
CA HIS A 89 -26.42 -13.25 15.17
C HIS A 89 -26.27 -11.98 16.02
N ALA A 90 -25.69 -12.06 17.23
CA ALA A 90 -25.52 -10.87 18.08
C ALA A 90 -24.66 -9.80 17.40
N GLN A 91 -23.64 -10.21 16.65
CA GLN A 91 -22.78 -9.30 15.88
C GLN A 91 -23.42 -8.74 14.60
N ALA A 92 -24.47 -9.37 14.09
CA ALA A 92 -25.11 -9.01 12.82
C ALA A 92 -26.54 -8.46 12.98
N CYS A 93 -27.10 -8.49 14.19
CA CYS A 93 -28.45 -8.03 14.46
C CYS A 93 -28.48 -6.49 14.46
N GLU A 94 -29.10 -5.88 13.45
CA GLU A 94 -29.23 -4.43 13.30
C GLU A 94 -29.95 -3.75 14.49
N HIS A 95 -30.80 -4.49 15.19
CA HIS A 95 -31.53 -3.99 16.36
C HIS A 95 -30.76 -4.17 17.68
N ASN A 96 -29.61 -4.87 17.68
CA ASN A 96 -28.78 -5.00 18.87
C ASN A 96 -28.10 -3.66 19.18
N PRO A 97 -28.20 -3.11 20.41
CA PRO A 97 -27.50 -1.88 20.80
C PRO A 97 -25.98 -1.92 20.58
N ASP A 98 -25.38 -3.11 20.66
CA ASP A 98 -23.93 -3.31 20.44
C ASP A 98 -23.58 -3.58 18.96
N PHE A 99 -24.52 -3.41 18.03
CA PHE A 99 -24.28 -3.58 16.60
C PHE A 99 -23.28 -2.53 16.11
N LYS A 100 -22.17 -3.03 15.57
CA LYS A 100 -21.20 -2.22 14.82
C LYS A 100 -21.23 -2.68 13.38
N MET A 101 -21.63 -1.80 12.47
CA MET A 101 -21.53 -2.05 11.03
C MET A 101 -20.07 -2.34 10.73
N LYS A 102 -19.77 -3.56 10.24
CA LYS A 102 -18.42 -3.89 9.81
C LYS A 102 -18.22 -3.27 8.44
N ASP A 103 -17.18 -2.45 8.29
CA ASP A 103 -16.78 -1.94 6.98
C ASP A 103 -16.58 -3.13 6.04
N GLN A 104 -17.35 -3.16 4.95
CA GLN A 104 -17.27 -4.21 3.97
C GLN A 104 -15.98 -4.01 3.18
N ALA A 105 -14.95 -4.80 3.48
CA ALA A 105 -13.73 -4.80 2.70
C ALA A 105 -14.07 -5.17 1.24
N LYS A 106 -13.72 -4.31 0.29
CA LYS A 106 -13.93 -4.57 -1.14
C LYS A 106 -13.05 -5.77 -1.53
N ILE A 107 -13.69 -6.86 -1.95
CA ILE A 107 -13.02 -8.05 -2.45
C ILE A 107 -12.53 -7.74 -3.88
N GLN A 108 -11.26 -7.97 -4.17
CA GLN A 108 -10.73 -7.92 -5.54
C GLN A 108 -10.15 -9.30 -5.90
N LEU A 109 -10.59 -9.86 -7.02
CA LEU A 109 -10.01 -11.08 -7.57
C LEU A 109 -8.78 -10.70 -8.40
N THR A 110 -7.58 -10.94 -7.90
CA THR A 110 -6.35 -10.81 -8.70
C THR A 110 -5.98 -12.17 -9.25
N LYS A 111 -5.90 -12.30 -10.58
CA LYS A 111 -5.19 -13.42 -11.21
C LYS A 111 -3.69 -13.20 -10.98
N ASN A 112 -2.97 -14.27 -10.65
CA ASN A 112 -1.51 -14.22 -10.66
C ASN A 112 -1.08 -14.24 -12.14
N ASP A 113 -0.43 -13.16 -12.61
CA ASP A 113 0.02 -13.00 -14.00
C ASP A 113 1.22 -13.92 -14.37
N GLY A 114 1.32 -15.12 -13.79
CA GLY A 114 2.47 -15.99 -13.97
C GLY A 114 2.22 -17.49 -13.87
N ASP A 115 0.97 -17.95 -13.77
CA ASP A 115 0.67 -19.38 -13.72
C ASP A 115 -0.64 -19.67 -14.46
N GLU A 116 -0.54 -20.18 -15.70
CA GLU A 116 -1.66 -20.70 -16.48
C GLU A 116 -2.18 -22.00 -15.82
N GLY A 117 -2.83 -21.88 -14.65
CA GLY A 117 -3.48 -23.03 -14.00
C GLY A 117 -3.65 -22.96 -12.48
N GLY A 118 -3.01 -22.00 -11.79
CA GLY A 118 -3.12 -21.89 -10.33
C GLY A 118 -4.50 -21.43 -9.83
N PRO A 119 -4.99 -21.94 -8.68
CA PRO A 119 -6.25 -21.47 -8.10
C PRO A 119 -6.18 -19.97 -7.81
N SER A 120 -7.18 -19.22 -8.29
CA SER A 120 -7.25 -17.77 -8.08
C SER A 120 -7.33 -17.47 -6.57
N GLU A 121 -6.32 -16.75 -6.06
CA GLU A 121 -6.27 -16.37 -4.66
C GLU A 121 -7.19 -15.16 -4.43
N ILE A 122 -8.26 -15.34 -3.63
CA ILE A 122 -9.15 -14.24 -3.25
C ILE A 122 -8.42 -13.37 -2.23
N LYS A 123 -7.88 -12.23 -2.67
CA LYS A 123 -7.28 -11.23 -1.78
C LYS A 123 -8.27 -10.09 -1.53
N THR A 124 -8.42 -9.71 -0.27
CA THR A 124 -9.18 -8.51 0.10
C THR A 124 -8.30 -7.29 -0.14
N TRP A 125 -8.70 -6.40 -1.04
CA TRP A 125 -7.95 -5.16 -1.23
C TRP A 125 -8.20 -4.23 -0.05
N LYS A 126 -7.11 -3.80 0.59
CA LYS A 126 -7.14 -2.81 1.67
C LYS A 126 -6.30 -1.61 1.26
N PHE A 127 -6.91 -0.44 1.27
CA PHE A 127 -6.18 0.80 1.06
C PHE A 127 -5.08 0.97 2.12
N SER A 128 -3.89 1.32 1.65
CA SER A 128 -2.74 1.68 2.49
C SER A 128 -2.21 3.03 2.04
N ALA A 129 -2.31 4.03 2.92
CA ALA A 129 -1.78 5.36 2.65
C ALA A 129 -0.24 5.32 2.48
N GLU A 130 0.44 4.47 3.25
CA GLU A 130 1.89 4.27 3.16
C GLU A 130 2.29 3.65 1.82
N SER A 131 1.61 2.58 1.40
CA SER A 131 1.89 1.93 0.11
C SER A 131 1.61 2.86 -1.07
N THR A 132 0.54 3.66 -0.97
CA THR A 132 0.21 4.69 -1.96
C THR A 132 1.32 5.75 -2.03
N ARG A 133 1.82 6.22 -0.89
CA ARG A 133 2.91 7.20 -0.83
C ARG A 133 4.21 6.65 -1.42
N LYS A 134 4.57 5.40 -1.10
CA LYS A 134 5.73 4.71 -1.69
C LYS A 134 5.58 4.56 -3.21
N ALA A 135 4.36 4.28 -3.70
CA ALA A 135 4.08 4.23 -5.14
C ALA A 135 4.22 5.59 -5.83
N ILE A 136 3.77 6.68 -5.19
CA ILE A 136 3.94 8.05 -5.70
C ILE A 136 5.44 8.42 -5.76
N ALA A 137 6.22 8.10 -4.72
CA ALA A 137 7.66 8.32 -4.73
C ALA A 137 8.35 7.54 -5.87
N LYS A 138 7.99 6.26 -6.08
CA LYS A 138 8.48 5.47 -7.21
C LYS A 138 8.11 6.06 -8.56
N LYS A 139 6.86 6.53 -8.73
CA LYS A 139 6.42 7.23 -9.95
C LYS A 139 7.33 8.42 -10.24
N ILE A 140 7.62 9.22 -9.24
CA ILE A 140 8.46 10.43 -9.39
C ILE A 140 9.89 10.07 -9.80
N ILE A 141 10.45 9.00 -9.25
CA ILE A 141 11.78 8.50 -9.62
C ILE A 141 11.79 7.98 -11.06
N LEU A 142 10.82 7.14 -11.42
CA LEU A 142 10.75 6.50 -12.74
C LEU A 142 10.47 7.49 -13.87
N ASP A 143 9.58 8.45 -13.61
CA ASP A 143 9.18 9.46 -14.59
C ASP A 143 10.07 10.72 -14.54
N GLU A 144 11.09 10.73 -13.68
CA GLU A 144 12.03 11.85 -13.48
C GLU A 144 11.32 13.20 -13.20
N LEU A 145 10.25 13.18 -12.42
CA LEU A 145 9.42 14.36 -12.19
C LEU A 145 9.95 15.25 -11.07
N PRO A 146 9.69 16.57 -11.12
CA PRO A 146 9.89 17.43 -9.97
C PRO A 146 9.09 16.95 -8.77
N PHE A 147 9.64 17.05 -7.55
CA PHE A 147 8.92 16.69 -6.33
C PHE A 147 7.63 17.50 -6.12
N SER A 148 7.56 18.72 -6.68
CA SER A 148 6.35 19.55 -6.66
C SER A 148 5.22 19.03 -7.54
N SER A 149 5.46 18.02 -8.40
CA SER A 149 4.44 17.46 -9.28
C SER A 149 3.21 16.94 -8.52
N VAL A 150 3.38 16.50 -7.28
CA VAL A 150 2.26 16.08 -6.41
C VAL A 150 1.39 17.23 -5.91
N GLU A 151 1.90 18.46 -5.98
CA GLU A 151 1.19 19.66 -5.52
C GLU A 151 0.39 20.32 -6.64
N HIS A 152 0.58 19.88 -7.89
CA HIS A 152 -0.12 20.40 -9.06
C HIS A 152 -1.62 20.04 -9.00
N GLU A 153 -2.48 20.95 -9.46
CA GLU A 153 -3.95 20.78 -9.41
C GLU A 153 -4.42 19.51 -10.13
N GLY A 154 -3.87 19.21 -11.31
CA GLY A 154 -4.23 18.00 -12.05
C GLY A 154 -3.96 16.71 -11.26
N PHE A 155 -2.85 16.64 -10.52
CA PHE A 155 -2.54 15.48 -9.69
C PHE A 155 -3.46 15.41 -8.46
N LYS A 156 -3.76 16.55 -7.84
CA LYS A 156 -4.71 16.61 -6.71
C LYS A 156 -6.11 16.16 -7.13
N ASN A 157 -6.63 16.66 -8.26
CA ASN A 157 -7.95 16.29 -8.79
C ASN A 157 -8.01 14.79 -9.13
N LEU A 158 -6.93 14.25 -9.70
CA LEU A 158 -6.80 12.80 -9.95
C LEU A 158 -6.89 12.02 -8.63
N MET A 159 -6.12 12.40 -7.61
CA MET A 159 -6.10 11.68 -6.33
C MET A 159 -7.39 11.83 -5.55
N GLU A 160 -8.08 12.96 -5.65
CA GLU A 160 -9.41 13.16 -5.07
C GLU A 160 -10.44 12.22 -5.72
N THR A 161 -10.35 11.99 -7.03
CA THR A 161 -11.22 11.04 -7.75
C THR A 161 -10.90 9.59 -7.39
N VAL A 162 -9.61 9.24 -7.31
CA VAL A 162 -9.15 7.86 -7.06
C VAL A 162 -9.32 7.46 -5.60
N CYS A 163 -8.97 8.35 -4.67
CA CYS A 163 -9.04 8.11 -3.24
C CYS A 163 -9.29 9.43 -2.46
N PRO A 164 -10.57 9.84 -2.31
CA PRO A 164 -10.93 11.14 -1.72
C PRO A 164 -10.39 11.38 -0.31
N ASN A 165 -10.23 10.31 0.48
CA ASN A 165 -9.76 10.39 1.86
C ASN A 165 -8.23 10.37 1.98
N PHE A 166 -7.49 10.18 0.87
CA PHE A 166 -6.04 10.20 0.88
C PHE A 166 -5.53 11.65 0.86
N LYS A 167 -4.79 12.02 1.90
CA LYS A 167 -4.11 13.31 1.95
C LYS A 167 -2.84 13.24 1.09
N VAL A 168 -2.86 13.93 -0.04
CA VAL A 168 -1.70 14.04 -0.93
C VAL A 168 -0.52 14.66 -0.16
N PRO A 169 0.66 14.01 -0.16
CA PRO A 169 1.84 14.52 0.55
C PRO A 169 2.40 15.80 -0.10
N SER A 170 3.13 16.59 0.69
CA SER A 170 3.87 17.75 0.16
C SER A 170 5.13 17.32 -0.58
N ARG A 171 5.68 18.22 -1.41
CA ARG A 171 6.96 18.03 -2.12
C ARG A 171 8.10 17.64 -1.18
N HIS A 172 8.12 18.18 0.04
CA HIS A 172 9.14 17.89 1.05
C HIS A 172 8.99 16.48 1.64
N THR A 173 7.75 16.03 1.80
CA THR A 173 7.47 14.66 2.28
C THR A 173 7.89 13.65 1.23
N ILE A 174 7.49 13.88 -0.02
CA ILE A 174 7.90 13.05 -1.16
C ILE A 174 9.42 13.01 -1.33
N ALA A 175 10.11 14.15 -1.23
CA ALA A 175 11.57 14.17 -1.31
C ALA A 175 12.22 13.29 -0.23
N ARG A 176 11.67 13.28 0.99
CA ARG A 176 12.09 12.38 2.07
C ARG A 176 11.82 10.93 1.72
N ASP A 177 10.61 10.60 1.24
CA ASP A 177 10.24 9.24 0.86
C ASP A 177 11.15 8.69 -0.27
N CYS A 178 11.51 9.53 -1.26
CA CYS A 178 12.49 9.18 -2.29
C CYS A 178 13.89 8.95 -1.69
N GLY A 179 14.29 9.75 -0.70
CA GLY A 179 15.54 9.56 0.03
C GLY A 179 15.56 8.25 0.83
N GLU A 180 14.46 7.89 1.48
CA GLU A 180 14.30 6.62 2.21
C GLU A 180 14.40 5.43 1.25
N LEU A 181 13.71 5.48 0.09
CA LEU A 181 13.85 4.49 -0.98
C LEU A 181 15.30 4.33 -1.43
N PHE A 182 16.01 5.44 -1.63
CA PHE A 182 17.43 5.38 -1.99
C PHE A 182 18.27 4.71 -0.91
N LEU A 183 18.05 5.00 0.38
CA LEU A 183 18.79 4.39 1.47
C LEU A 183 18.51 2.88 1.61
N GLU A 184 17.25 2.47 1.41
CA GLU A 184 16.85 1.06 1.35
C GLU A 184 17.63 0.33 0.24
N GLU A 185 17.56 0.83 -0.99
CA GLU A 185 18.24 0.23 -2.15
C GLU A 185 19.77 0.28 -2.02
N LYS A 186 20.32 1.37 -1.48
CA LYS A 186 21.75 1.48 -1.18
C LYS A 186 22.20 0.42 -0.20
N ALA A 187 21.44 0.14 0.85
CA ALA A 187 21.77 -0.88 1.83
C ALA A 187 21.79 -2.28 1.20
N VAL A 188 20.81 -2.59 0.35
CA VAL A 188 20.76 -3.85 -0.41
C VAL A 188 21.98 -3.99 -1.32
N LEU A 189 22.28 -2.97 -2.11
CA LEU A 189 23.40 -3.00 -3.04
C LEU A 189 24.76 -3.02 -2.33
N LYS A 190 24.90 -2.32 -1.20
CA LYS A 190 26.11 -2.38 -0.36
C LYS A 190 26.30 -3.79 0.21
N SER A 191 25.23 -4.42 0.71
CA SER A 191 25.29 -5.80 1.17
C SER A 191 25.70 -6.77 0.04
N PHE A 192 25.21 -6.54 -1.18
CA PHE A 192 25.64 -7.31 -2.35
C PHE A 192 27.15 -7.17 -2.59
N PHE A 193 27.69 -5.95 -2.64
CA PHE A 193 29.12 -5.75 -2.87
C PHE A 193 30.00 -6.32 -1.76
N GLY A 194 29.63 -6.15 -0.49
CA GLY A 194 30.42 -6.64 0.65
C GLY A 194 30.44 -8.18 0.78
N ASN A 195 29.42 -8.87 0.28
CA ASN A 195 29.33 -10.34 0.36
C ASN A 195 29.73 -11.05 -0.94
N SER A 196 29.64 -10.35 -2.08
CA SER A 196 29.90 -10.95 -3.38
C SER A 196 31.38 -11.02 -3.71
N LYS A 197 31.79 -12.11 -4.38
CA LYS A 197 33.12 -12.23 -5.00
C LYS A 197 33.15 -11.68 -6.43
N THR A 198 32.03 -11.15 -6.93
CA THR A 198 31.89 -10.60 -8.28
C THR A 198 32.82 -9.41 -8.49
N ARG A 199 33.68 -9.51 -9.50
CA ARG A 199 34.53 -8.40 -9.93
C ARG A 199 33.71 -7.23 -10.47
N VAL A 200 34.11 -6.01 -10.10
CA VAL A 200 33.41 -4.77 -10.49
C VAL A 200 34.28 -3.95 -11.44
N CYS A 201 33.72 -3.54 -12.58
CA CYS A 201 34.32 -2.55 -13.47
C CYS A 201 33.72 -1.17 -13.16
N LEU A 202 34.53 -0.13 -13.16
CA LEU A 202 34.10 1.22 -12.83
C LEU A 202 34.26 2.15 -14.03
N THR A 203 33.33 3.09 -14.20
CA THR A 203 33.51 4.25 -15.07
C THR A 203 33.39 5.50 -14.22
N THR A 204 34.32 6.44 -14.40
CA THR A 204 34.29 7.73 -13.71
C THR A 204 34.29 8.87 -14.69
N ASP A 205 33.52 9.90 -14.37
CA ASP A 205 33.46 11.15 -15.14
C ASP A 205 33.46 12.34 -14.19
N THR A 206 34.12 13.42 -14.61
CA THR A 206 34.20 14.67 -13.85
C THR A 206 33.91 15.85 -14.74
N TRP A 207 33.03 16.73 -14.27
CA TRP A 207 32.68 17.94 -15.01
C TRP A 207 32.44 19.13 -14.08
N THR A 208 32.49 20.33 -14.65
CA THR A 208 32.14 21.57 -13.96
C THR A 208 30.74 21.98 -14.37
N SER A 209 29.84 22.15 -13.41
CA SER A 209 28.50 22.66 -13.68
C SER A 209 28.53 24.16 -14.03
N ILE A 210 27.43 24.67 -14.58
CA ILE A 210 27.25 26.10 -14.90
C ILE A 210 27.40 26.98 -13.63
N GLN A 211 27.12 26.43 -12.45
CA GLN A 211 27.30 27.09 -11.16
C GLN A 211 28.76 27.05 -10.65
N ARG A 212 29.70 26.58 -11.48
CA ARG A 212 31.14 26.41 -11.16
C ARG A 212 31.40 25.42 -10.04
N ILE A 213 30.52 24.44 -9.87
CA ILE A 213 30.69 23.32 -8.94
C ILE A 213 31.22 22.13 -9.72
N ASN A 214 32.33 21.55 -9.26
CA ASN A 214 32.91 20.35 -9.85
C ASN A 214 32.18 19.12 -9.31
N TYR A 215 31.73 18.24 -10.19
CA TYR A 215 31.07 16.99 -9.85
C TYR A 215 31.91 15.80 -10.29
N MET A 216 31.74 14.69 -9.58
CA MET A 216 32.24 13.39 -9.97
C MET A 216 31.07 12.40 -9.96
N CYS A 217 30.93 11.64 -11.04
CA CYS A 217 30.07 10.47 -11.13
C CYS A 217 30.94 9.22 -11.15
N LEU A 218 30.58 8.22 -10.34
CA LEU A 218 31.14 6.88 -10.40
C LEU A 218 30.04 5.87 -10.67
N THR A 219 30.18 5.11 -11.74
CA THR A 219 29.25 4.04 -12.11
C THR A 219 29.95 2.69 -11.98
N ALA A 220 29.32 1.77 -11.25
CA ALA A 220 29.71 0.38 -11.16
C ALA A 220 29.00 -0.47 -12.20
N HIS A 221 29.77 -1.37 -12.80
CA HIS A 221 29.37 -2.34 -13.81
C HIS A 221 29.77 -3.73 -13.33
N PHE A 222 28.83 -4.65 -13.23
CA PHE A 222 29.09 -6.00 -12.71
C PHE A 222 28.08 -7.01 -13.24
N ILE A 223 28.41 -8.29 -13.11
CA ILE A 223 27.53 -9.41 -13.48
C ILE A 223 27.24 -10.21 -12.20
N ASP A 224 25.96 -10.41 -11.87
CA ASP A 224 25.58 -11.16 -10.67
C ASP A 224 25.71 -12.68 -10.85
N GLU A 225 25.39 -13.43 -9.80
CA GLU A 225 25.45 -14.91 -9.79
C GLU A 225 24.50 -15.57 -10.79
N ASN A 226 23.45 -14.84 -11.22
CA ASN A 226 22.48 -15.28 -12.21
C ASN A 226 22.89 -14.86 -13.63
N TRP A 227 24.13 -14.41 -13.83
CA TRP A 227 24.64 -13.91 -15.10
C TRP A 227 23.90 -12.68 -15.65
N VAL A 228 23.27 -11.89 -14.78
CA VAL A 228 22.60 -10.65 -15.16
C VAL A 228 23.58 -9.49 -15.06
N TYR A 229 23.70 -8.74 -16.15
CA TYR A 229 24.49 -7.52 -16.19
C TYR A 229 23.77 -6.37 -15.46
N HIS A 230 24.51 -5.68 -14.58
CA HIS A 230 24.04 -4.53 -13.83
C HIS A 230 24.94 -3.31 -14.07
N LYS A 231 24.29 -2.16 -14.24
CA LYS A 231 24.91 -0.82 -14.23
C LYS A 231 24.27 0.01 -13.13
N ARG A 232 25.06 0.54 -12.19
CA ARG A 232 24.57 1.34 -11.05
C ARG A 232 25.47 2.54 -10.80
N ILE A 233 24.87 3.73 -10.71
CA ILE A 233 25.59 4.92 -10.21
C ILE A 233 25.73 4.76 -8.70
N ILE A 234 26.97 4.64 -8.22
CA ILE A 234 27.28 4.42 -6.80
C ILE A 234 27.78 5.70 -6.12
N ASN A 235 28.18 6.70 -6.90
CA ASN A 235 28.56 7.99 -6.37
C ASN A 235 28.22 9.10 -7.35
N PHE A 236 27.58 10.15 -6.84
CA PHE A 236 27.35 11.39 -7.56
C PHE A 236 27.45 12.51 -6.54
N LYS A 237 28.62 13.14 -6.44
CA LYS A 237 28.88 14.15 -5.41
C LYS A 237 29.75 15.29 -5.91
N PRO A 238 29.60 16.50 -5.35
CA PRO A 238 30.52 17.58 -5.61
C PRO A 238 31.92 17.23 -5.07
N ILE A 239 32.95 17.60 -5.82
CA ILE A 239 34.35 17.48 -5.43
C ILE A 239 34.99 18.87 -5.38
N HIS A 240 36.00 19.03 -4.52
CA HIS A 240 36.62 20.34 -4.29
C HIS A 240 37.50 20.80 -5.47
N SER A 241 37.98 19.86 -6.31
CA SER A 241 38.91 20.16 -7.40
C SER A 241 38.94 19.04 -8.44
N HIS A 242 39.27 19.36 -9.70
CA HIS A 242 39.57 18.40 -10.78
C HIS A 242 41.01 17.88 -10.76
N LYS A 243 41.77 18.17 -9.71
CA LYS A 243 43.11 17.61 -9.54
C LYS A 243 43.02 16.11 -9.24
N GLY A 244 43.96 15.34 -9.79
CA GLY A 244 44.00 13.88 -9.59
C GLY A 244 43.96 13.45 -8.13
N ASP A 245 44.60 14.19 -7.23
CA ASP A 245 44.55 13.91 -5.78
C ASP A 245 43.13 13.97 -5.20
N ALA A 246 42.30 14.92 -5.65
CA ALA A 246 40.93 15.07 -5.16
C ALA A 246 40.02 13.97 -5.72
N ILE A 247 40.24 13.61 -6.99
CA ILE A 247 39.54 12.52 -7.67
C ILE A 247 39.91 11.17 -7.03
N GLY A 248 41.21 10.89 -6.87
CA GLY A 248 41.72 9.65 -6.26
C GLY A 248 41.21 9.43 -4.84
N ARG A 249 41.26 10.45 -3.97
CA ARG A 249 40.67 10.37 -2.61
C ARG A 249 39.15 10.16 -2.65
N SER A 250 38.44 10.82 -3.56
CA SER A 250 36.99 10.65 -3.71
C SER A 250 36.62 9.23 -4.14
N LEU A 251 37.43 8.66 -5.02
CA LEU A 251 37.32 7.29 -5.54
C LEU A 251 37.61 6.27 -4.44
N GLN A 252 38.76 6.35 -3.78
CA GLN A 252 39.13 5.50 -2.65
C GLN A 252 38.05 5.49 -1.57
N LYS A 253 37.64 6.68 -1.11
CA LYS A 253 36.57 6.82 -0.10
C LYS A 253 35.27 6.16 -0.57
N CYS A 254 34.95 6.26 -1.86
CA CYS A 254 33.76 5.62 -2.40
C CYS A 254 33.89 4.09 -2.33
N LEU A 255 35.02 3.52 -2.72
CA LEU A 255 35.21 2.06 -2.66
C LEU A 255 35.11 1.54 -1.22
N GLU A 256 35.72 2.25 -0.27
CA GLU A 256 35.59 1.95 1.17
C GLU A 256 34.14 2.07 1.66
N GLU A 257 33.41 3.12 1.27
CA GLU A 257 31.99 3.30 1.66
C GLU A 257 31.07 2.19 1.15
N TRP A 258 31.40 1.58 0.01
CA TRP A 258 30.62 0.53 -0.64
C TRP A 258 31.16 -0.88 -0.38
N ASP A 259 32.23 -1.03 0.41
CA ASP A 259 32.94 -2.29 0.67
C ASP A 259 33.38 -3.03 -0.62
N ILE A 260 33.80 -2.28 -1.65
CA ILE A 260 34.24 -2.81 -2.94
C ILE A 260 35.76 -2.97 -2.94
N ASN A 261 36.23 -4.22 -2.89
CA ASN A 261 37.66 -4.56 -2.87
C ASN A 261 38.14 -5.30 -4.13
N ASN A 262 37.24 -5.63 -5.04
CA ASN A 262 37.50 -6.49 -6.20
C ASN A 262 37.27 -5.75 -7.52
N VAL A 263 37.88 -4.58 -7.64
CA VAL A 263 37.87 -3.79 -8.87
C VAL A 263 38.66 -4.50 -9.97
N LEU A 264 38.06 -4.69 -11.14
CA LEU A 264 38.72 -5.30 -12.31
C LEU A 264 39.37 -4.26 -13.21
N THR A 265 38.62 -3.22 -13.56
CA THR A 265 39.09 -2.13 -14.41
C THR A 265 38.40 -0.85 -14.02
N ILE A 266 39.07 0.28 -14.25
CA ILE A 266 38.48 1.61 -14.20
C ILE A 266 38.68 2.27 -15.54
N THR A 267 37.60 2.82 -16.10
CA THR A 267 37.62 3.57 -17.34
C THR A 267 37.37 5.03 -17.03
N THR A 268 38.26 5.88 -17.53
CA THR A 268 38.20 7.34 -17.39
C THR A 268 38.26 7.99 -18.77
N ASP A 269 38.03 9.30 -18.84
CA ASP A 269 38.37 10.08 -20.03
C ASP A 269 39.89 10.33 -20.14
N ASN A 270 40.32 10.95 -21.25
CA ASN A 270 41.73 11.21 -21.56
C ASN A 270 42.23 12.52 -20.91
N ALA A 271 42.02 12.67 -19.60
CA ALA A 271 42.49 13.79 -18.81
C ALA A 271 43.69 13.38 -17.94
N SER A 272 44.77 14.18 -17.96
CA SER A 272 46.01 13.88 -17.22
C SER A 272 45.82 13.79 -15.70
N SER A 273 44.79 14.44 -15.15
CA SER A 273 44.41 14.29 -13.73
C SER A 273 44.08 12.83 -13.38
N ASN A 274 43.57 12.04 -14.31
CA ASN A 274 43.21 10.64 -14.07
C ASN A 274 44.45 9.78 -13.82
N ASP A 275 45.57 10.06 -14.49
CA ASP A 275 46.84 9.34 -14.28
C ASP A 275 47.27 9.44 -12.81
N THR A 276 47.21 10.65 -12.24
CA THR A 276 47.49 10.88 -10.82
C THR A 276 46.44 10.24 -9.92
N ALA A 277 45.15 10.28 -10.29
CA ALA A 277 44.08 9.67 -9.50
C ALA A 277 44.25 8.15 -9.37
N MET A 278 44.72 7.47 -10.42
CA MET A 278 44.90 6.01 -10.40
C MET A 278 46.00 5.55 -9.44
N THR A 279 47.00 6.38 -9.13
CA THR A 279 48.04 6.05 -8.14
C THR A 279 47.48 5.79 -6.74
N TYR A 280 46.30 6.32 -6.41
CA TYR A 280 45.62 6.08 -5.12
C TYR A 280 45.01 4.68 -5.02
N LEU A 281 44.90 3.97 -6.14
CA LEU A 281 44.27 2.65 -6.22
C LEU A 281 45.27 1.52 -6.37
N GLU A 282 46.54 1.82 -6.67
CA GLU A 282 47.62 0.83 -6.71
C GLU A 282 47.98 0.27 -5.32
N VAL A 283 47.37 0.82 -4.26
CA VAL A 283 47.62 0.49 -2.85
C VAL A 283 46.50 -0.39 -2.25
N ILE A 284 45.43 -0.66 -3.01
CA ILE A 284 44.24 -1.43 -2.58
C ILE A 284 44.21 -2.78 -3.31
#